data_AF-A0A949XZ73-F1
#
_entry.id   AF-A0A949XZ73-F1
#
_cell.length_a   1.000
_cell.length_b   1.000
_cell.length_c   1.000
_cell.angle_alpha   90.00
_cell.angle_beta   90.00
_cell.angle_gamma   90.00
#
_symmetry.space_group_name_H-M   'P 1'
#
loop_
_entity.id
_entity.type
_entity.pdbx_description
1 polymer ?
#
loop_
_entity_poly.entity_id
_entity_poly.type
_entity_poly.pdbx_seq_one_letter_code
_entity_poly.pdbx_strand_id
1 'polypeptide(L)'
;MTEPRGPAEPSELRGLRIDVLRRAVEIYLEHAYPSGQPPEVVRRRLQWADNVDATKLLTPPSFERVAKSVDGKPPIFALRLGNARYPHMKLQVQPWQNADGFLLSVNTHDQVLSLDPAASDAAAFRELQAENQRLKEAIEAAWDGAGLPTFNRYLREYIENRAGSASSPAAAAKPEPS
;
A
#
# COMPACT_ATOMS: atom_id res chain seq x y z
N MET A 1 -23.75 21.86 18.73
CA MET A 1 -23.71 22.08 17.27
C MET A 1 -22.38 21.56 16.79
N THR A 2 -22.38 20.38 16.17
CA THR A 2 -21.17 19.75 15.63
C THR A 2 -21.15 20.08 14.15
N GLU A 3 -20.20 20.91 13.72
CA GLU A 3 -20.08 21.28 12.32
C GLU A 3 -19.81 20.04 11.45
N PRO A 4 -20.49 19.88 10.30
CA PRO A 4 -20.18 18.80 9.37
C PRO A 4 -18.82 19.08 8.73
N ARG A 5 -17.82 18.24 9.03
CA ARG A 5 -16.54 18.23 8.29
C ARG A 5 -16.85 18.06 6.80
N GLY A 6 -16.39 19.01 6.00
CA GLY A 6 -16.45 18.95 4.54
C GLY A 6 -15.78 17.69 3.97
N PRO A 7 -15.95 17.42 2.66
CA PRO A 7 -15.37 16.25 2.00
C PRO A 7 -13.86 16.18 2.26
N ALA A 8 -13.35 14.97 2.49
CA ALA A 8 -11.93 14.73 2.76
C ALA A 8 -11.06 15.30 1.63
N GLU A 9 -10.39 16.41 1.93
CA GLU A 9 -9.44 17.05 1.02
C GLU A 9 -8.25 16.10 0.76
N PRO A 10 -7.65 16.10 -0.45
CA PRO A 10 -6.44 15.32 -0.80
C PRO A 10 -5.18 15.60 0.06
N SER A 11 -5.33 16.40 1.12
CA SER A 11 -4.37 16.78 2.17
C SER A 11 -3.87 15.66 3.09
N GLU A 12 -4.25 14.40 2.84
CA GLU A 12 -3.94 13.26 3.72
C GLU A 12 -2.70 12.45 3.30
N LEU A 13 -2.12 12.70 2.11
CA LEU A 13 -0.87 12.06 1.62
C LEU A 13 0.34 13.00 1.74
N ARG A 14 0.53 13.64 2.90
CA ARG A 14 1.43 14.80 3.06
C ARG A 14 2.90 14.54 2.69
N GLY A 15 3.39 13.31 2.81
CA GLY A 15 4.76 12.94 2.47
C GLY A 15 4.93 12.30 1.10
N LEU A 16 3.87 12.15 0.30
CA LEU A 16 3.97 11.44 -0.97
C LEU A 16 4.74 12.27 -2.01
N ARG A 17 5.90 11.78 -2.44
CA ARG A 17 6.72 12.40 -3.48
C ARG A 17 6.85 11.50 -4.71
N ILE A 18 7.17 12.13 -5.84
CA ILE A 18 7.29 11.41 -7.12
C ILE A 18 8.49 10.45 -7.12
N ASP A 19 9.60 10.81 -6.48
CA ASP A 19 10.76 9.94 -6.33
C ASP A 19 10.43 8.68 -5.53
N VAL A 20 9.62 8.80 -4.47
CA VAL A 20 9.16 7.67 -3.66
C VAL A 20 8.28 6.73 -4.49
N LEU A 21 7.33 7.29 -5.26
CA LEU A 21 6.49 6.48 -6.16
C LEU A 21 7.32 5.77 -7.24
N ARG A 22 8.28 6.47 -7.85
CA ARG A 22 9.16 5.87 -8.86
C ARG A 22 9.99 4.74 -8.26
N ARG A 23 10.56 4.94 -7.07
CA ARG A 23 11.32 3.91 -6.38
C ARG A 23 10.46 2.71 -6.00
N ALA A 24 9.24 2.95 -5.52
CA ALA A 24 8.29 1.89 -5.21
C ALA A 24 7.94 1.06 -6.45
N VAL A 25 7.67 1.72 -7.59
CA VAL A 25 7.41 1.06 -8.87
C VAL A 25 8.62 0.29 -9.39
N GLU A 26 9.82 0.87 -9.32
CA GLU A 26 11.06 0.22 -9.74
C GLU A 26 11.26 -1.11 -9.02
N ILE A 27 11.26 -1.09 -7.68
CA ILE A 27 11.38 -2.29 -6.86
C ILE A 27 10.25 -3.29 -7.17
N TYR A 28 9.02 -2.81 -7.34
CA TYR A 28 7.89 -3.67 -7.69
C TYR A 28 8.15 -4.42 -9.00
N LEU A 29 8.61 -3.72 -10.05
CA LEU A 29 8.82 -4.29 -11.37
C LEU A 29 9.98 -5.28 -11.40
N GLU A 30 11.06 -5.02 -10.65
CA GLU A 30 12.19 -5.96 -10.49
C GLU A 30 11.73 -7.34 -10.01
N HIS A 31 10.80 -7.37 -9.05
CA HIS A 31 10.25 -8.62 -8.53
C HIS A 31 9.13 -9.20 -9.41
N ALA A 32 8.26 -8.36 -9.96
CA ALA A 32 7.08 -8.80 -10.72
C ALA A 32 7.43 -9.31 -12.13
N TYR A 33 8.57 -8.87 -12.68
CA TYR A 33 9.02 -9.17 -14.04
C TYR A 33 10.53 -9.50 -14.09
N PRO A 34 10.98 -10.58 -13.42
CA PRO A 34 12.41 -10.91 -13.33
C PRO A 34 13.02 -11.27 -14.70
N SER A 35 12.20 -11.74 -15.64
CA SER A 35 12.63 -12.22 -16.96
C SER A 35 12.68 -11.14 -18.04
N GLY A 36 12.33 -9.89 -17.74
CA GLY A 36 12.41 -8.78 -18.70
C GLY A 36 11.21 -7.84 -18.71
N GLN A 37 11.14 -6.97 -19.74
CA GLN A 37 10.32 -5.76 -19.72
C GLN A 37 8.83 -5.98 -19.42
N PRO A 38 8.21 -5.12 -18.60
CA PRO A 38 6.79 -5.18 -18.35
C PRO A 38 5.98 -4.91 -19.64
N PRO A 39 4.73 -5.39 -19.73
CA PRO A 39 3.86 -5.18 -20.89
C PRO A 39 3.75 -3.70 -21.29
N GLU A 40 3.53 -3.41 -22.58
CA GLU A 40 3.40 -2.03 -23.07
C GLU A 40 2.34 -1.22 -22.32
N VAL A 41 1.23 -1.86 -21.93
CA VAL A 41 0.18 -1.21 -21.15
C VAL A 41 0.68 -0.71 -19.78
N VAL A 42 1.61 -1.44 -19.14
CA VAL A 42 2.25 -1.03 -17.89
C VAL A 42 3.24 0.09 -18.15
N ARG A 43 4.10 -0.06 -19.18
CA ARG A 43 5.08 0.98 -19.57
C ARG A 43 4.41 2.33 -19.87
N ARG A 44 3.29 2.33 -20.60
CA ARG A 44 2.50 3.54 -20.89
C ARG A 44 1.92 4.18 -19.63
N ARG A 45 1.47 3.40 -18.64
CA ARG A 45 0.99 3.91 -17.35
C ARG A 45 2.08 4.58 -16.51
N LEU A 46 3.35 4.27 -16.78
CA LEU A 46 4.52 4.76 -16.05
C LEU A 46 5.24 5.91 -16.75
N GLN A 47 4.71 6.42 -17.87
CA GLN A 47 5.23 7.60 -18.56
C GLN A 47 4.84 8.89 -17.79
N TRP A 48 5.40 9.04 -16.60
CA TRP A 48 5.23 10.22 -15.76
C TRP A 48 6.30 11.26 -16.08
N ALA A 49 5.94 12.54 -16.12
CA ALA A 49 6.92 13.62 -16.21
C ALA A 49 7.81 13.67 -14.96
N ASP A 50 9.08 14.05 -15.09
CA ASP A 50 10.03 14.07 -13.96
C ASP A 50 9.59 14.99 -12.82
N ASN A 51 9.00 16.15 -13.16
CA ASN A 51 8.58 17.17 -12.19
C ASN A 51 7.08 17.14 -11.88
N VAL A 52 6.40 16.01 -12.12
CA VAL A 52 4.98 15.90 -11.78
C VAL A 52 4.79 15.80 -10.28
N ASP A 53 3.80 16.50 -9.76
CA ASP A 53 3.33 16.32 -8.39
C ASP A 53 2.73 14.91 -8.24
N ALA A 54 3.21 14.14 -7.26
CA ALA A 54 2.77 12.77 -7.02
C ALA A 54 1.25 12.68 -6.79
N THR A 55 0.66 13.68 -6.14
CA THR A 55 -0.79 13.71 -5.88
C THR A 55 -1.61 13.86 -7.16
N LYS A 56 -1.06 14.50 -8.20
CA LYS A 56 -1.72 14.61 -9.52
C LYS A 56 -1.76 13.26 -10.25
N LEU A 57 -0.81 12.36 -9.97
CA LEU A 57 -0.82 11.01 -10.53
C LEU A 57 -1.91 10.12 -9.94
N LEU A 58 -2.45 10.46 -8.76
CA LEU A 58 -3.49 9.70 -8.05
C LEU A 58 -4.90 9.86 -8.67
N THR A 59 -4.93 10.02 -9.99
CA THR A 59 -6.13 10.14 -10.79
C THR A 59 -6.06 9.20 -11.99
N PRO A 60 -7.20 8.83 -12.59
CA PRO A 60 -7.20 8.07 -13.85
C PRO A 60 -6.47 8.84 -14.96
N PRO A 61 -5.75 8.16 -15.86
CA PRO A 61 -5.71 6.71 -16.06
C PRO A 61 -4.63 5.96 -15.26
N SER A 62 -3.75 6.68 -14.54
CA SER A 62 -2.62 6.07 -13.85
C SER A 62 -3.06 5.31 -12.61
N PHE A 63 -3.87 5.94 -11.76
CA PHE A 63 -4.38 5.33 -10.54
C PHE A 63 -5.91 5.20 -10.56
N GLU A 64 -6.39 4.08 -10.02
CA GLU A 64 -7.79 3.81 -9.74
C GLU A 64 -8.08 4.15 -8.26
N ARG A 65 -9.22 4.77 -7.95
CA ARG A 65 -9.70 4.92 -6.57
C ARG A 65 -10.45 3.65 -6.17
N VAL A 66 -9.91 2.87 -5.24
CA VAL A 66 -10.41 1.52 -4.90
C VAL A 66 -11.59 1.55 -3.93
N ALA A 67 -11.66 2.55 -3.06
CA ALA A 67 -12.79 2.72 -2.14
C ALA A 67 -13.33 4.15 -2.25
N LYS A 68 -14.67 4.27 -2.23
CA LYS A 68 -15.31 5.55 -1.87
C LYS A 68 -14.98 5.81 -0.40
N SER A 69 -14.76 7.07 -0.01
CA SER A 69 -14.63 7.44 1.39
C SER A 69 -15.89 7.03 2.15
N VAL A 70 -15.85 5.87 2.79
CA VAL A 70 -16.87 5.42 3.74
C VAL A 70 -16.38 5.89 5.11
N ASP A 71 -17.25 6.55 5.87
CA ASP A 71 -16.94 7.11 7.21
C ASP A 71 -15.81 8.16 7.23
N GLY A 72 -15.71 9.00 6.20
CA GLY A 72 -14.73 10.08 6.17
C GLY A 72 -13.27 9.61 6.11
N LYS A 73 -13.03 8.32 5.84
CA LYS A 73 -11.68 7.78 5.63
C LYS A 73 -11.15 8.21 4.26
N PRO A 74 -9.87 8.57 4.16
CA PRO A 74 -9.25 8.89 2.89
C PRO A 74 -9.37 7.76 1.86
N PRO A 75 -9.44 8.09 0.57
CA PRO A 75 -9.48 7.09 -0.49
C PRO A 75 -8.16 6.31 -0.60
N ILE A 76 -8.27 5.02 -0.93
CA ILE A 76 -7.14 4.17 -1.32
C ILE A 76 -6.94 4.31 -2.82
N PHE A 77 -5.71 4.58 -3.24
CA PHE A 77 -5.32 4.69 -4.64
C PHE A 77 -4.57 3.43 -5.06
N ALA A 78 -4.88 2.90 -6.24
CA ALA A 78 -4.22 1.71 -6.77
C ALA A 78 -3.72 1.90 -8.19
N LEU A 79 -2.46 1.51 -8.42
CA LEU A 79 -1.82 1.45 -9.72
C LEU A 79 -1.76 -0.01 -10.16
N ARG A 80 -2.41 -0.35 -11.27
CA ARG A 80 -2.39 -1.71 -11.82
C ARG A 80 -1.09 -1.96 -12.59
N LEU A 81 -0.20 -2.71 -11.97
CA LEU A 81 1.09 -3.11 -12.53
C LEU A 81 1.05 -4.56 -13.02
N GLY A 82 0.35 -5.45 -12.30
CA GLY A 82 0.37 -6.88 -12.59
C GLY A 82 1.72 -7.52 -12.31
N ASN A 83 1.85 -8.80 -12.64
CA ASN A 83 3.12 -9.52 -12.70
C ASN A 83 3.14 -10.40 -13.96
N ALA A 84 4.25 -11.12 -14.18
CA ALA A 84 4.42 -11.98 -15.35
C ALA A 84 3.34 -13.06 -15.52
N ARG A 85 2.73 -13.53 -14.43
CA ARG A 85 1.71 -14.59 -14.41
C ARG A 85 0.30 -14.08 -14.14
N TYR A 86 0.15 -12.87 -13.61
CA TYR A 86 -1.15 -12.33 -13.19
C TYR A 86 -1.26 -10.80 -13.40
N PRO A 87 -2.09 -10.34 -14.35
CA PRO A 87 -2.13 -8.92 -14.74
C PRO A 87 -2.92 -8.02 -13.80
N HIS A 88 -3.62 -8.56 -12.79
CA HIS A 88 -4.53 -7.79 -11.94
C HIS A 88 -3.94 -7.36 -10.60
N MET A 89 -2.68 -7.75 -10.31
CA MET A 89 -1.97 -7.29 -9.11
C MET A 89 -1.76 -5.77 -9.15
N LYS A 90 -1.90 -5.10 -8.00
CA LYS A 90 -1.82 -3.63 -7.91
C LYS A 90 -0.86 -3.18 -6.81
N LEU A 91 -0.20 -2.06 -7.04
CA LEU A 91 0.42 -1.25 -6.00
C LEU A 91 -0.65 -0.35 -5.40
N GLN A 92 -0.76 -0.30 -4.08
CA GLN A 92 -1.70 0.54 -3.35
C GLN A 92 -0.98 1.61 -2.54
N VAL A 93 -1.56 2.80 -2.51
CA VAL A 93 -1.17 3.93 -1.68
C VAL A 93 -2.39 4.34 -0.88
N GLN A 94 -2.27 4.36 0.45
CA GLN A 94 -3.33 4.80 1.34
C GLN A 94 -2.76 5.76 2.38
N PRO A 95 -3.50 6.80 2.78
CA PRO A 95 -3.10 7.63 3.91
C PRO A 95 -3.01 6.82 5.20
N TRP A 96 -2.06 7.22 6.05
CA TRP A 96 -1.83 6.55 7.31
C TRP A 96 -1.26 7.50 8.35
N GLN A 97 -1.50 7.19 9.62
CA GLN A 97 -0.99 7.95 10.77
C GLN A 97 0.44 7.54 11.14
N ASN A 98 1.38 7.69 10.20
CA ASN A 98 2.82 7.54 10.41
C ASN A 98 3.57 8.84 10.03
N ALA A 99 4.89 8.86 10.25
CA ALA A 99 5.71 10.02 9.93
C ALA A 99 5.66 10.41 8.43
N ASP A 100 5.53 9.42 7.54
CA ASP A 100 5.44 9.62 6.10
C ASP A 100 4.04 10.06 5.63
N GLY A 101 3.00 9.87 6.45
CA GLY A 101 1.61 10.19 6.13
C GLY A 101 0.91 9.19 5.20
N PHE A 102 1.55 8.10 4.80
CA PHE A 102 0.96 7.08 3.92
C PHE A 102 1.59 5.71 4.11
N LEU A 103 0.94 4.69 3.57
CA LEU A 103 1.45 3.32 3.45
C LEU A 103 1.40 2.84 2.01
N LEU A 104 2.44 2.09 1.64
CA LEU A 104 2.52 1.28 0.44
C LEU A 104 2.13 -0.16 0.78
N SER A 105 1.35 -0.78 -0.09
CA SER A 105 1.03 -2.21 -0.02
C SER A 105 0.82 -2.80 -1.41
N VAL A 106 0.99 -4.11 -1.53
CA VAL A 106 0.63 -4.86 -2.73
C VAL A 106 -0.74 -5.51 -2.54
N ASN A 107 -1.64 -5.28 -3.49
CA ASN A 107 -2.94 -5.94 -3.55
C ASN A 107 -2.90 -7.05 -4.60
N THR A 108 -3.01 -8.29 -4.15
CA THR A 108 -2.92 -9.46 -5.04
C THR A 108 -4.18 -9.65 -5.87
N HIS A 109 -5.35 -9.20 -5.39
CA HIS A 109 -6.66 -9.22 -6.09
C HIS A 109 -7.13 -10.59 -6.62
N ASP A 110 -6.45 -11.68 -6.27
CA ASP A 110 -6.83 -13.05 -6.64
C ASP A 110 -7.88 -13.68 -5.71
N GLN A 111 -8.22 -13.04 -4.58
CA GLN A 111 -9.17 -13.61 -3.60
C GLN A 111 -10.65 -13.52 -4.03
N VAL A 112 -10.97 -12.81 -5.11
CA VAL A 112 -12.36 -12.60 -5.58
C VAL A 112 -12.91 -13.82 -6.33
N LEU A 113 -12.04 -14.71 -6.79
CA LEU A 113 -12.45 -15.95 -7.45
C LEU A 113 -12.72 -16.99 -6.36
N SER A 114 -13.96 -17.03 -5.88
CA SER A 114 -14.46 -18.16 -5.08
C SER A 114 -14.28 -19.44 -5.90
N LEU A 115 -13.26 -20.23 -5.59
CA LEU A 115 -13.06 -21.51 -6.24
C LEU A 115 -14.08 -22.52 -5.72
N ASP A 116 -14.70 -23.24 -6.66
CA ASP A 116 -15.22 -24.56 -6.36
C ASP A 116 -14.03 -25.53 -6.17
N PRO A 117 -13.82 -26.11 -4.98
CA PRO A 117 -12.73 -27.05 -4.73
C PRO A 117 -12.82 -28.34 -5.57
N ALA A 118 -13.96 -28.62 -6.22
CA ALA A 118 -14.13 -29.74 -7.15
C ALA A 118 -13.75 -29.41 -8.61
N ALA A 119 -13.44 -28.15 -8.94
CA ALA A 119 -13.05 -27.76 -10.29
C ALA A 119 -11.63 -28.23 -10.64
N SER A 120 -11.42 -28.69 -11.88
CA SER A 120 -10.12 -29.17 -12.39
C SER A 120 -8.97 -28.16 -12.22
N ASP A 121 -9.31 -26.88 -12.13
CA ASP A 121 -8.35 -25.77 -12.13
C ASP A 121 -8.00 -25.28 -10.71
N ALA A 122 -8.59 -25.88 -9.67
CA ALA A 122 -8.37 -25.47 -8.28
C ALA A 122 -6.91 -25.63 -7.82
N ALA A 123 -6.14 -26.56 -8.39
CA ALA A 123 -4.71 -26.69 -8.12
C ALA A 123 -3.90 -25.54 -8.72
N ALA A 124 -4.05 -25.28 -10.03
CA ALA A 124 -3.36 -24.20 -10.73
C ALA A 124 -3.69 -22.81 -10.13
N PHE A 125 -4.92 -22.63 -9.67
CA PHE A 125 -5.32 -21.39 -9.02
C PHE A 125 -4.72 -21.23 -7.62
N ARG A 126 -4.66 -22.29 -6.81
CA ARG A 126 -3.96 -22.24 -5.51
C ARG A 126 -2.48 -21.94 -5.68
N GLU A 127 -1.83 -22.52 -6.69
CA GLU A 127 -0.45 -22.18 -7.04
C GLU A 127 -0.29 -20.71 -7.43
N LEU A 128 -1.25 -20.16 -8.19
CA LEU A 128 -1.25 -18.75 -8.55
C LEU A 128 -1.40 -17.84 -7.31
N GLN A 129 -2.32 -18.16 -6.40
CA GLN A 129 -2.49 -17.42 -5.15
C GLN A 129 -1.23 -17.46 -4.29
N ALA A 130 -0.62 -18.64 -4.15
CA ALA A 130 0.63 -18.81 -3.40
C ALA A 130 1.77 -17.99 -4.01
N GLU A 131 1.90 -17.98 -5.34
CA GLU A 131 2.92 -17.20 -6.03
C GLU A 131 2.68 -15.69 -5.92
N ASN A 132 1.43 -15.23 -6.05
CA ASN A 132 1.08 -13.83 -5.87
C ASN A 132 1.35 -13.36 -4.42
N GLN A 133 1.05 -14.20 -3.43
CA GLN A 133 1.32 -13.92 -2.03
C GLN A 133 2.83 -13.83 -1.77
N ARG A 134 3.61 -14.78 -2.31
CA ARG A 134 5.08 -14.75 -2.25
C ARG A 134 5.66 -13.48 -2.88
N LEU A 135 5.14 -13.06 -4.02
CA LEU A 135 5.55 -11.81 -4.69
C LEU A 135 5.20 -10.58 -3.86
N LYS A 136 3.99 -10.51 -3.30
CA LYS A 136 3.58 -9.44 -2.39
C LYS A 136 4.55 -9.30 -1.23
N GLU A 137 4.86 -10.40 -0.55
CA GLU A 137 5.77 -10.41 0.60
C GLU A 137 7.19 -9.97 0.21
N ALA A 138 7.70 -10.46 -0.92
CA ALA A 138 9.02 -10.08 -1.42
C ALA A 138 9.11 -8.59 -1.75
N ILE A 139 8.10 -8.04 -2.43
CA ILE A 139 8.06 -6.61 -2.78
C ILE A 139 7.94 -5.74 -1.53
N GLU A 140 7.05 -6.09 -0.59
CA GLU A 140 6.88 -5.32 0.65
C GLU A 140 8.12 -5.38 1.55
N ALA A 141 8.82 -6.52 1.58
CA ALA A 141 10.11 -6.64 2.26
C ALA A 141 11.21 -5.81 1.59
N ALA A 142 11.26 -5.78 0.26
CA ALA A 142 12.23 -4.95 -0.47
C ALA A 142 11.95 -3.46 -0.29
N TRP A 143 10.68 -3.05 -0.24
CA TRP A 143 10.29 -1.69 0.12
C TRP A 143 10.70 -1.33 1.55
N ASP A 144 10.48 -2.20 2.53
CA ASP A 144 10.95 -2.01 3.91
C ASP A 144 12.47 -1.82 3.96
N GLY A 145 13.23 -2.71 3.30
CA GLY A 145 14.70 -2.61 3.21
C GLY A 145 15.20 -1.35 2.47
N ALA A 146 14.42 -0.81 1.54
CA ALA A 146 14.71 0.45 0.86
C ALA A 146 14.26 1.69 1.65
N GLY A 147 13.71 1.52 2.84
CA GLY A 147 13.26 2.61 3.68
C GLY A 147 11.93 3.24 3.24
N LEU A 148 11.10 2.51 2.48
CA LEU A 148 9.78 2.97 2.07
C LEU A 148 8.71 2.65 3.14
N PRO A 149 7.62 3.44 3.22
CA PRO A 149 6.62 3.28 4.27
C PRO A 149 5.70 2.08 4.00
N THR A 150 6.02 0.93 4.59
CA THR A 150 5.19 -0.29 4.54
C THR A 150 4.53 -0.56 5.89
N PHE A 151 3.51 -1.43 5.89
CA PHE A 151 2.83 -1.81 7.12
C PHE A 151 3.79 -2.52 8.10
N ASN A 152 4.67 -3.38 7.59
CA ASN A 152 5.66 -4.10 8.42
C ASN A 152 6.63 -3.12 9.11
N ARG A 153 7.06 -2.08 8.38
CA ARG A 153 7.88 -1.01 8.95
C ARG A 153 7.17 -0.30 10.10
N TYR A 154 5.92 0.12 9.85
CA TYR A 154 5.10 0.77 10.87
C TYR A 154 4.92 -0.11 12.12
N LEU A 155 4.68 -1.42 11.96
CA LEU A 155 4.57 -2.34 13.09
C LEU A 155 5.87 -2.42 13.89
N ARG A 156 7.02 -2.50 13.22
CA ARG A 156 8.34 -2.52 13.86
C ARG A 156 8.57 -1.25 14.69
N GLU A 157 8.40 -0.09 14.07
CA GLU A 157 8.56 1.21 14.74
C GLU A 157 7.58 1.37 15.91
N TYR A 158 6.34 0.91 15.74
CA TYR A 158 5.34 0.93 16.82
C TYR A 158 5.73 0.07 18.02
N ILE A 159 6.24 -1.14 17.78
CA ILE A 159 6.71 -2.05 18.84
C ILE A 159 7.92 -1.45 19.57
N GLU A 160 8.89 -0.92 18.83
CA GLU A 160 10.10 -0.28 19.38
C GLU A 160 9.76 0.95 20.24
N ASN A 161 8.85 1.82 19.75
CA ASN A 161 8.40 2.99 20.49
C ASN A 161 7.61 2.62 21.74
N ARG A 162 6.83 1.53 21.70
CA ARG A 162 6.09 1.04 22.86
C ARG A 162 7.01 0.37 23.89
N ALA A 163 8.02 -0.35 23.45
CA ALA A 163 9.06 -0.92 24.31
C ALA A 163 9.91 0.17 24.97
N GLY A 164 10.25 1.24 24.25
CA GLY A 164 10.94 2.41 24.81
C GLY A 164 10.09 3.19 25.83
N SER A 165 8.78 3.30 25.56
CA SER A 165 7.82 3.97 26.46
C SER A 165 7.48 3.17 27.73
N ALA A 166 7.80 1.87 27.77
CA ALA A 166 7.61 1.01 28.95
C ALA A 166 8.74 1.16 30.00
N SER A 167 9.71 2.06 29.79
CA SER A 167 10.87 2.27 30.68
C SER A 167 10.85 3.59 31.47
N SER A 168 9.66 4.15 31.76
CA SER A 168 9.54 5.29 32.68
C SER A 168 8.67 4.91 33.90
N PRO A 169 9.28 4.59 35.05
CA PRO A 169 8.55 4.49 36.31
C PRO A 169 8.56 5.85 37.00
N ALA A 170 7.40 6.49 37.12
CA ALA A 170 7.22 7.61 38.05
C ALA A 170 5.80 7.62 38.61
N ALA A 171 5.74 7.39 39.92
CA ALA A 171 4.58 7.33 40.78
C ALA A 171 3.88 8.69 40.97
N ALA A 172 2.58 8.65 41.25
CA ALA A 172 1.80 9.51 42.18
C ALA A 172 0.32 9.43 41.78
N ALA A 173 -0.52 8.67 42.48
CA ALA A 173 -1.23 9.04 43.72
C ALA A 173 -2.70 9.35 43.42
N LYS A 174 -3.60 8.50 43.93
CA LYS A 174 -5.03 8.78 44.07
C LYS A 174 -5.24 9.95 45.05
N PRO A 175 -6.33 10.71 44.91
CA PRO A 175 -7.39 10.55 45.92
C PRO A 175 -8.83 10.55 45.37
N GLU A 176 -9.70 9.93 46.19
CA GLU A 176 -11.17 9.82 46.10
C GLU A 176 -11.90 11.17 46.06
N PRO A 177 -13.14 11.21 45.52
CA PRO A 177 -14.12 12.21 45.90
C PRO A 177 -15.19 11.65 46.86
N SER A 178 -15.50 12.47 47.88
CA SER A 178 -16.54 12.33 48.92
C SER A 178 -17.97 12.16 48.40
#